data_AF-A0A842JE18-F1
#
_entry.id   AF-A0A842JE18-F1
#
_cell.length_a   1.000
_cell.length_b   1.000
_cell.length_c   1.000
_cell.angle_alpha   90.00
_cell.angle_beta   90.00
_cell.angle_gamma   90.00
#
_symmetry.space_group_name_H-M   'P 1'
#
loop_
_entity.id
_entity.type
_entity.pdbx_description
1 polymer ?
#
loop_
_entity_poly.entity_id
_entity_poly.type
_entity_poly.pdbx_seq_one_letter_code
_entity_poly.pdbx_strand_id
1 'polypeptide(L)' 'MVKRRDLVKEVEAQGLKNYGGADHDKFWKPGFLTEIPRHREIDEDTARAIRKQAGITKRR' A
#
# COMPACT_ATOMS: atom_id res chain seq x y z
N MET A 1 4.42 -13.66 4.34
CA MET A 1 4.91 -12.26 4.51
C MET A 1 5.24 -11.64 3.16
N VAL A 2 5.04 -10.32 3.01
CA VAL A 2 5.33 -9.54 1.80
C VAL A 2 6.41 -8.50 2.13
N LYS A 3 7.38 -8.30 1.24
CA LYS A 3 8.37 -7.22 1.43
C LYS A 3 7.70 -5.87 1.19
N ARG A 4 7.88 -4.92 2.11
CA ARG A 4 7.34 -3.57 1.97
C ARG A 4 7.66 -2.92 0.63
N ARG A 5 8.91 -3.08 0.15
CA ARG A 5 9.37 -2.51 -1.12
C ARG A 5 8.54 -3.00 -2.33
N ASP A 6 8.06 -4.24 -2.29
CA ASP A 6 7.30 -4.83 -3.38
C ASP A 6 5.85 -4.31 -3.32
N LEU A 7 5.29 -4.21 -2.10
CA LEU A 7 3.97 -3.62 -1.88
C LEU A 7 3.91 -2.12 -2.27
N VAL A 8 4.94 -1.34 -1.95
CA VAL A 8 5.05 0.07 -2.34
C VAL A 8 5.03 0.21 -3.86
N LYS A 9 5.80 -0.62 -4.59
CA LYS A 9 5.81 -0.60 -6.05
C LYS A 9 4.43 -0.91 -6.65
N GLU A 10 3.70 -1.86 -6.07
CA GLU A 10 2.33 -2.17 -6.52
C GLU A 10 1.39 -0.97 -6.32
N VAL A 11 1.49 -0.30 -5.17
CA VAL A 11 0.68 0.88 -4.83
C VAL A 11 1.01 2.09 -5.71
N GLU A 12 2.30 2.33 -5.96
CA GLU A 12 2.77 3.38 -6.86
C GLU A 12 2.39 3.11 -8.32
N ALA A 13 2.46 1.84 -8.77
CA ALA A 13 2.02 1.45 -10.12
C ALA A 13 0.52 1.69 -10.35
N GLN A 14 -0.28 1.68 -9.28
CA GLN A 14 -1.69 2.03 -9.30
C GLN A 14 -1.93 3.56 -9.31
N GLY A 15 -0.86 4.36 -9.28
CA GLY A 15 -0.90 5.82 -9.36
C GLY A 15 -1.07 6.53 -8.02
N LEU A 16 -0.95 5.83 -6.89
CA LEU A 16 -0.94 6.46 -5.58
C LEU A 16 0.44 7.08 -5.33
N LYS A 17 0.46 8.31 -4.80
CA LYS A 17 1.70 9.01 -4.45
C LYS A 17 1.95 8.91 -2.96
N ASN A 18 3.22 8.79 -2.58
CA ASN A 18 3.67 8.82 -1.19
C ASN A 18 3.68 10.27 -0.67
N TYR A 19 3.01 10.53 0.44
CA TYR A 19 2.97 11.81 1.17
C TYR A 19 3.78 11.79 2.46
N GLY A 20 4.48 10.69 2.73
CA GLY A 20 5.26 10.47 3.94
C GLY A 20 4.39 10.25 5.18
N GLY A 21 5.04 10.32 6.33
CA GLY A 21 4.48 10.12 7.66
C GLY A 21 5.56 9.75 8.67
N ALA A 22 5.16 9.37 9.87
CA ALA A 22 6.06 8.92 10.93
C ALA A 22 6.21 7.39 10.87
N ASP A 23 5.32 6.66 11.52
CA ASP A 23 5.38 5.19 11.59
C ASP A 23 4.84 4.50 10.31
N HIS A 24 3.94 5.19 9.62
CA HIS A 24 3.33 4.75 8.36
C HIS A 24 3.51 5.81 7.29
N ASP A 25 3.77 5.39 6.05
CA ASP A 25 3.73 6.25 4.88
C ASP A 25 2.32 6.29 4.32
N LYS A 26 1.79 7.50 4.11
CA LYS A 26 0.47 7.72 3.51
C LYS A 26 0.57 7.71 1.99
N PHE A 27 -0.23 6.88 1.34
CA PHE A 27 -0.35 6.80 -0.11
C PHE A 27 -1.73 7.23 -0.55
N TRP A 28 -1.81 8.21 -1.46
CA TRP A 28 -3.09 8.79 -1.87
C TRP A 28 -3.16 9.09 -3.36
N LYS A 29 -4.37 8.92 -3.91
CA LYS A 29 -4.85 9.48 -5.18
C LYS A 29 -6.34 9.81 -5.03
N PRO A 30 -6.95 10.61 -5.92
CA PRO A 30 -8.39 10.86 -5.87
C PRO A 30 -9.19 9.55 -5.78
N GLY A 31 -9.96 9.40 -4.69
CA GLY A 31 -10.79 8.22 -4.42
C GLY A 31 -10.11 7.03 -3.72
N PHE A 32 -8.80 7.06 -3.48
CA PHE A 32 -8.09 5.97 -2.79
C PHE A 32 -7.05 6.51 -1.80
N LEU A 33 -7.06 5.96 -0.59
CA LEU A 33 -6.13 6.28 0.49
C LEU A 33 -5.72 4.98 1.18
N THR A 34 -4.43 4.78 1.38
CA THR A 34 -3.90 3.68 2.17
C THR A 34 -2.64 4.11 2.93
N GLU A 35 -2.32 3.37 3.98
CA GLU A 35 -1.12 3.60 4.79
C GLU A 35 -0.28 2.34 4.80
N ILE A 36 1.03 2.49 4.57
CA ILE A 36 1.97 1.38 4.55
C ILE A 36 2.95 1.52 5.72
N PRO A 37 2.99 0.56 6.67
CA PRO A 37 3.94 0.61 7.79
C PRO A 37 5.37 0.57 7.30
N ARG A 38 6.29 1.25 8.00
CA ARG A 38 7.73 1.28 7.67
C ARG A 38 8.51 0.03 8.12
N HIS A 39 7.88 -1.14 8.07
CA HIS A 39 8.51 -2.41 8.40
C HIS A 39 9.16 -3.04 7.16
N ARG A 40 10.19 -3.87 7.33
CA ARG A 40 10.81 -4.57 6.20
C ARG A 40 9.86 -5.60 5.57
N GLU A 41 9.10 -6.26 6.43
CA GLU A 41 8.18 -7.34 6.10
C GLU A 41 6.80 -7.00 6.67
N ILE A 42 5.78 -7.24 5.85
CA ILE A 42 4.39 -6.93 6.14
C ILE A 42 3.62 -8.25 6.08
N ASP A 43 2.74 -8.47 7.06
CA ASP A 43 1.87 -9.65 7.05
C ASP A 43 1.00 -9.68 5.80
N GLU A 44 0.71 -10.89 5.32
CA GLU A 44 -0.07 -11.04 4.09
C GLU A 44 -1.46 -10.45 4.23
N ASP A 45 -2.05 -10.54 5.41
CA ASP A 45 -3.36 -9.99 5.75
C ASP A 45 -3.36 -8.46 5.61
N THR A 46 -2.35 -7.80 6.19
CA THR A 46 -2.13 -6.36 6.07
C THR A 46 -1.87 -5.96 4.61
N ALA A 47 -1.03 -6.71 3.90
CA ALA A 47 -0.78 -6.45 2.48
C ALA A 47 -2.04 -6.59 1.62
N ARG A 48 -2.92 -7.58 1.91
CA ARG A 48 -4.21 -7.74 1.23
C ARG A 48 -5.14 -6.57 1.52
N ALA A 49 -5.19 -6.08 2.77
CA ALA A 49 -5.98 -4.91 3.13
C ALA A 49 -5.50 -3.64 2.40
N ILE A 50 -4.19 -3.40 2.36
CA ILE A 50 -3.56 -2.27 1.64
C ILE A 50 -3.90 -2.33 0.15
N ARG A 51 -3.76 -3.50 -0.50
CA ARG A 51 -4.13 -3.67 -1.92
C ARG A 51 -5.60 -3.37 -2.19
N LYS A 52 -6.50 -3.78 -1.29
CA LYS A 52 -7.93 -3.46 -1.39
C LYS A 52 -8.17 -1.94 -1.29
N GLN A 53 -7.55 -1.29 -0.32
CA GLN A 53 -7.64 0.17 -0.12
C GLN A 53 -7.01 0.98 -1.26
N ALA A 54 -5.94 0.48 -1.87
CA ALA A 54 -5.30 1.07 -3.04
C ALA A 54 -6.07 0.81 -4.35
N GLY A 55 -7.11 -0.02 -4.33
CA GLY A 55 -7.89 -0.38 -5.52
C GLY A 55 -7.16 -1.34 -6.48
N ILE A 56 -6.27 -2.19 -5.96
CA ILE A 56 -5.47 -3.17 -6.72
C ILE A 56 -6.20 -4.53 -6.82
N THR A 57 -7.26 -4.75 -6.04
CA THR A 57 -8.03 -6.00 -6.11
C THR A 57 -8.50 -6.28 -7.54
N LYS A 58 -7.94 -7.33 -8.15
CA LYS A 58 -8.54 -7.97 -9.33
C LYS A 58 -9.91 -8.49 -8.89
N ARG A 59 -11.00 -7.84 -9.31
CA ARG A 59 -12.28 -8.56 -9.43
C ARG A 59 -12.00 -9.70 -10.40
N ARG A 60 -12.03 -10.93 -9.90
CA ARG A 60 -12.14 -12.13 -10.72
C ARG A 60 -13.51 -12.15 -11.38
#